data_AF-A0A7E6FD84-F1
#
_entry.id   AF-A0A7E6FD84-F1
#
_cell.length_a   1.000
_cell.length_b   1.000
_cell.length_c   1.000
_cell.angle_alpha   90.00
_cell.angle_beta   90.00
_cell.angle_gamma   90.00
#
_symmetry.space_group_name_H-M   'P 1'
#
loop_
_entity.id
_entity.type
_entity.pdbx_description
1 polymer ?
#
loop_
_entity_poly.entity_id
_entity_poly.type
_entity_poly.pdbx_seq_one_letter_code
_entity_poly.pdbx_strand_id
1 'polypeptide(L)'
;MTTTTTDNEDKHNEEPDLLYKLMGAYIVLGFVGFLLILLFLDKIGARVDPEKSAYELICQHVSLMFSHKTFRLLIPLLVFTGLQQGFIYADFNRSYVTCTLGIDYVGYCMITMGLANVLSSVMVALCAKYIPREVVLGFGGVVHIGLMIGFLIWIPEKNLLIFFILAASWGVCDAVWQTQCNSE
;
A
#
# COMPACT_ATOMS: atom_id res chain seq x y z
N MET A 1 -29.89 37.93 -4.40
CA MET A 1 -29.04 37.51 -3.26
C MET A 1 -29.58 36.19 -2.72
N THR A 2 -29.66 35.18 -3.60
CA THR A 2 -30.42 33.93 -3.37
C THR A 2 -29.67 32.70 -3.89
N THR A 3 -28.48 32.87 -4.44
CA THR A 3 -27.67 31.82 -5.08
C THR A 3 -26.68 31.15 -4.14
N THR A 4 -26.52 31.65 -2.92
CA THR A 4 -25.54 31.13 -1.93
C THR A 4 -26.12 30.09 -0.98
N THR A 5 -27.45 30.02 -0.79
CA THR A 5 -28.07 29.02 0.09
C THR A 5 -28.27 27.68 -0.62
N THR A 6 -28.73 27.69 -1.87
CA THR A 6 -28.96 26.45 -2.63
C THR A 6 -27.66 25.73 -3.00
N ASP A 7 -26.60 26.46 -3.33
CA ASP A 7 -25.29 25.87 -3.70
C ASP A 7 -24.58 25.24 -2.48
N ASN A 8 -24.86 25.73 -1.27
CA ASN A 8 -24.33 25.13 -0.04
C ASN A 8 -25.19 23.96 0.47
N GLU A 9 -26.51 23.99 0.27
CA GLU A 9 -27.41 22.87 0.58
C GLU A 9 -27.19 21.69 -0.38
N ASP A 10 -27.04 21.93 -1.69
CA ASP A 10 -26.75 20.86 -2.67
C ASP A 10 -25.38 20.22 -2.42
N LYS A 11 -24.32 21.02 -2.19
CA LYS A 11 -22.98 20.49 -1.87
C LYS A 11 -22.96 19.67 -0.57
N HIS A 12 -23.77 20.05 0.43
CA HIS A 12 -23.85 19.34 1.70
C HIS A 12 -24.59 17.98 1.57
N ASN A 13 -25.55 17.88 0.66
CA ASN A 13 -26.31 16.66 0.40
C ASN A 13 -25.60 15.72 -0.61
N GLU A 14 -24.81 16.25 -1.54
CA GLU A 14 -24.03 15.45 -2.49
C GLU A 14 -22.81 14.76 -1.86
N GLU A 15 -22.20 15.37 -0.85
CA GLU A 15 -21.04 14.79 -0.13
C GLU A 15 -21.31 13.40 0.48
N PRO A 16 -22.38 13.20 1.28
CA PRO A 16 -22.70 11.89 1.85
C PRO A 16 -23.08 10.88 0.77
N ASP A 17 -23.81 11.28 -0.27
CA ASP A 17 -24.21 10.39 -1.37
C ASP A 17 -23.00 9.86 -2.15
N LEU A 18 -22.01 10.73 -2.42
CA LEU A 18 -20.76 10.33 -3.06
C LEU A 18 -19.95 9.39 -2.15
N LEU A 19 -19.87 9.70 -0.87
CA LEU A 19 -19.17 8.87 0.12
C LEU A 19 -19.79 7.46 0.21
N TYR A 20 -21.12 7.35 0.26
CA TYR A 20 -21.79 6.05 0.28
C TYR A 20 -21.56 5.26 -1.01
N LYS A 21 -21.56 5.91 -2.18
CA LYS A 21 -21.23 5.26 -3.46
C LYS A 21 -19.81 4.71 -3.47
N LEU A 22 -18.82 5.50 -3.01
CA LEU A 22 -17.42 5.09 -2.90
C LEU A 22 -17.25 3.93 -1.91
N MET A 23 -17.88 4.02 -0.74
CA MET A 23 -17.83 2.98 0.28
C MET A 23 -18.47 1.68 -0.20
N GLY A 24 -19.60 1.76 -0.91
CA GLY A 24 -20.23 0.63 -1.57
C GLY A 24 -19.33 -0.03 -2.62
N ALA A 25 -18.73 0.76 -3.51
CA ALA A 25 -17.78 0.26 -4.50
C ALA A 25 -16.57 -0.42 -3.84
N TYR A 26 -16.03 0.16 -2.78
CA TYR A 26 -14.92 -0.41 -2.01
C TYR A 26 -15.26 -1.78 -1.41
N ILE A 27 -16.45 -1.92 -0.80
CA ILE A 27 -16.92 -3.20 -0.25
C ILE A 27 -17.08 -4.25 -1.35
N VAL A 28 -17.66 -3.88 -2.50
CA VAL A 28 -17.82 -4.80 -3.64
C VAL A 28 -16.46 -5.27 -4.16
N LEU A 29 -15.50 -4.36 -4.36
CA LEU A 29 -14.14 -4.72 -4.76
C LEU A 29 -13.45 -5.63 -3.73
N GLY A 30 -13.62 -5.35 -2.44
CA GLY A 30 -13.10 -6.18 -1.35
C GLY A 30 -13.67 -7.60 -1.38
N PHE A 31 -14.98 -7.74 -1.60
CA PHE A 31 -15.63 -9.04 -1.72
C PHE A 31 -15.18 -9.82 -2.96
N VAL A 32 -15.02 -9.13 -4.09
CA VAL A 32 -14.44 -9.72 -5.32
C VAL A 32 -13.01 -10.21 -5.06
N GLY A 33 -12.18 -9.40 -4.42
CA GLY A 33 -10.81 -9.79 -4.03
C GLY A 33 -10.80 -11.02 -3.12
N PHE A 34 -11.69 -11.08 -2.14
CA PHE A 34 -11.86 -12.24 -1.28
C PHE A 34 -12.22 -13.51 -2.06
N LEU A 35 -13.20 -13.42 -2.99
CA LEU A 35 -13.55 -14.55 -3.85
C LEU A 35 -12.40 -14.99 -4.76
N LEU A 36 -11.63 -14.05 -5.33
CA LEU A 36 -10.46 -14.37 -6.13
C LEU A 36 -9.42 -15.13 -5.31
N ILE A 37 -9.14 -14.69 -4.08
CA ILE A 37 -8.24 -15.41 -3.17
C ILE A 37 -8.77 -16.83 -2.90
N LEU A 38 -10.07 -16.99 -2.60
CA LEU A 38 -10.63 -18.32 -2.34
C LEU A 38 -10.58 -19.28 -3.54
N LEU A 39 -10.68 -18.76 -4.76
CA LEU A 39 -10.70 -19.58 -5.98
C LEU A 39 -9.31 -19.84 -6.57
N PHE A 40 -8.39 -18.86 -6.49
CA PHE A 40 -7.08 -18.90 -7.15
C PHE A 40 -5.92 -19.15 -6.19
N LEU A 41 -6.06 -18.84 -4.90
CA LEU A 41 -5.00 -19.15 -3.94
C LEU A 41 -5.04 -20.66 -3.70
N ASP A 42 -4.05 -21.35 -4.27
CA ASP A 42 -3.88 -22.77 -4.04
C ASP A 42 -3.78 -23.02 -2.53
N LYS A 43 -4.39 -24.10 -2.05
CA LYS A 43 -4.49 -24.37 -0.61
C LYS A 43 -3.08 -24.61 -0.09
N ILE A 44 -2.42 -23.56 0.42
CA ILE A 44 -1.17 -23.67 1.16
C ILE A 44 -1.46 -24.68 2.26
N GLY A 45 -0.79 -25.83 2.19
CA GLY A 45 -0.96 -26.92 3.13
C GLY A 45 -0.50 -26.47 4.51
N ALA A 46 -1.36 -25.74 5.22
CA ALA A 46 -1.16 -25.41 6.61
C ALA A 46 -1.06 -26.75 7.35
N ARG A 47 0.16 -27.14 7.71
CA ARG A 47 0.41 -28.21 8.69
C ARG A 47 -0.10 -27.70 10.03
N VAL A 48 -1.42 -27.69 10.19
CA VAL A 48 -2.06 -27.47 11.48
C VAL A 48 -1.96 -28.80 12.18
N ASP A 49 -1.05 -28.90 13.14
CA ASP A 49 -1.04 -30.01 14.09
C ASP A 49 -2.42 -30.02 14.79
N PRO A 50 -3.27 -31.04 14.57
CA PRO A 50 -4.66 -31.03 15.03
C PRO A 50 -4.81 -31.10 16.56
N GLU A 51 -3.71 -31.24 17.30
CA GLU A 51 -3.69 -31.34 18.76
C GLU A 51 -3.51 -30.01 19.51
N LYS A 52 -3.08 -28.92 18.84
CA LYS A 52 -2.75 -27.68 19.56
C LYS A 52 -3.94 -26.73 19.64
N SER A 53 -4.21 -26.22 20.83
CA SER A 53 -5.21 -25.16 21.04
C SER A 53 -4.82 -23.88 20.29
N ALA A 54 -5.80 -23.13 19.76
CA ALA A 54 -5.55 -21.87 19.05
C ALA A 54 -4.69 -20.88 19.87
N TYR A 55 -4.87 -20.88 21.20
CA TYR A 55 -4.08 -20.04 22.10
C TYR A 55 -2.61 -20.49 22.17
N GLU A 56 -2.35 -21.80 22.20
CA GLU A 56 -1.00 -22.35 22.22
C GLU A 56 -0.27 -22.10 20.90
N LEU A 57 -0.98 -22.20 19.77
CA LEU A 57 -0.44 -21.83 18.46
C LEU A 57 -0.06 -20.34 18.42
N ILE A 58 -0.91 -19.45 18.92
CA ILE A 58 -0.62 -18.01 18.99
C ILE A 58 0.57 -17.73 19.91
N CYS A 59 0.59 -18.28 21.12
CA CYS A 59 1.72 -18.12 22.04
C CYS A 59 3.02 -18.68 21.47
N GLN A 60 2.98 -19.80 20.75
CA GLN A 60 4.14 -20.38 20.09
C GLN A 60 4.64 -19.49 18.96
N HIS A 61 3.76 -18.97 18.09
CA HIS A 61 4.12 -18.04 17.02
C HIS A 61 4.69 -16.72 17.56
N VAL A 62 4.08 -16.15 18.60
CA VAL A 62 4.56 -14.93 19.26
C VAL A 62 5.93 -15.17 19.90
N SER A 63 6.12 -16.28 20.61
CA SER A 63 7.41 -16.65 21.20
C SER A 63 8.49 -16.86 20.12
N LEU A 64 8.14 -17.50 19.00
CA LEU A 64 9.05 -17.67 17.86
C LEU A 64 9.47 -16.33 17.25
N MET A 65 8.52 -15.38 17.11
CA MET A 65 8.81 -14.03 16.59
C MET A 65 9.84 -13.28 17.44
N PHE A 66 9.82 -13.44 18.76
CA PHE A 66 10.80 -12.78 19.64
C PHE A 66 12.12 -13.55 19.77
N SER A 67 12.11 -14.87 19.60
CA SER A 67 13.28 -15.73 19.80
C SER A 67 14.23 -15.76 18.59
N HIS A 68 13.67 -15.74 17.36
CA HIS A 68 14.47 -15.84 16.14
C HIS A 68 15.08 -14.49 15.71
N LYS A 69 16.39 -14.50 15.43
CA LYS A 69 17.14 -13.29 15.00
C LYS A 69 16.56 -12.62 13.75
N THR A 70 16.02 -13.39 12.81
CA THR A 70 15.42 -12.90 11.57
C THR A 70 14.14 -12.10 11.83
N PHE A 71 13.26 -12.60 12.70
CA PHE A 71 12.02 -11.90 13.06
C PHE A 71 12.27 -10.62 13.84
N ARG A 72 13.35 -10.54 14.63
CA ARG A 72 13.73 -9.32 15.34
C ARG A 72 14.08 -8.16 14.40
N LEU A 73 14.61 -8.43 13.22
CA LEU A 73 14.85 -7.41 12.18
C LEU A 73 13.60 -7.12 11.34
N LEU A 74 12.70 -8.11 11.22
CA LEU A 74 11.44 -7.98 10.47
C LEU A 74 10.44 -7.05 11.19
N ILE A 75 10.42 -7.03 12.52
CA ILE A 75 9.50 -6.18 13.30
C ILE A 75 9.73 -4.68 13.01
N PRO A 76 10.95 -4.11 13.16
CA PRO A 76 11.22 -2.72 12.78
C PRO A 76 10.91 -2.43 11.31
N LEU A 77 11.18 -3.41 10.44
CA LEU A 77 10.92 -3.34 9.00
C LEU A 77 9.42 -3.17 8.72
N LEU A 78 8.59 -3.97 9.39
CA LEU A 78 7.14 -3.93 9.26
C LEU A 78 6.58 -2.59 9.75
N VAL A 79 7.08 -2.10 10.90
CA VAL A 79 6.70 -0.79 11.42
C VAL A 79 7.06 0.33 10.43
N PHE A 80 8.27 0.31 9.88
CA PHE A 80 8.70 1.27 8.85
C PHE A 80 7.78 1.24 7.62
N THR A 81 7.44 0.05 7.15
CA THR A 81 6.52 -0.13 6.01
C THR A 81 5.14 0.44 6.30
N GLY A 82 4.59 0.18 7.48
CA GLY A 82 3.30 0.71 7.90
C GLY A 82 3.28 2.23 7.97
N LEU A 83 4.35 2.84 8.48
CA LEU A 83 4.51 4.30 8.49
C LEU A 83 4.58 4.88 7.07
N GLN A 84 5.31 4.21 6.16
CA GLN A 84 5.35 4.60 4.75
C GLN A 84 3.95 4.54 4.12
N GLN A 85 3.21 3.46 4.31
CA GLN A 85 1.84 3.35 3.80
C GLN A 85 0.94 4.44 4.37
N GLY A 86 1.06 4.74 5.67
CA GLY A 86 0.36 5.88 6.29
C GLY A 86 0.70 7.21 5.60
N PHE A 87 1.98 7.47 5.33
CA PHE A 87 2.42 8.68 4.66
C PHE A 87 1.80 8.85 3.27
N ILE A 88 1.81 7.80 2.42
CA ILE A 88 1.29 7.93 1.05
C ILE A 88 -0.23 8.07 1.02
N TYR A 89 -0.96 7.32 1.87
CA TYR A 89 -2.41 7.34 1.88
C TYR A 89 -2.99 8.58 2.56
N ALA A 90 -2.28 9.14 3.55
CA ALA A 90 -2.73 10.32 4.30
C ALA A 90 -1.99 11.60 3.86
N ASP A 91 -0.71 11.74 4.21
CA ASP A 91 0.02 13.00 4.10
C ASP A 91 0.30 13.41 2.64
N PHE A 92 0.70 12.47 1.79
CA PHE A 92 0.93 12.75 0.37
C PHE A 92 -0.36 13.21 -0.32
N ASN A 93 -1.46 12.46 -0.13
CA ASN A 93 -2.74 12.80 -0.74
C ASN A 93 -3.30 14.13 -0.24
N ARG A 94 -3.23 14.38 1.07
CA ARG A 94 -3.77 15.60 1.68
C ARG A 94 -2.90 16.83 1.38
N SER A 95 -1.60 16.71 1.56
CA SER A 95 -0.68 17.85 1.58
C SER A 95 -0.05 18.16 0.22
N TYR A 96 0.12 17.15 -0.64
CA TYR A 96 0.71 17.34 -1.97
C TYR A 96 -0.35 17.34 -3.05
N VAL A 97 -1.13 16.25 -3.17
CA VAL A 97 -2.06 16.07 -4.29
C VAL A 97 -3.24 17.04 -4.17
N THR A 98 -3.95 17.04 -3.04
CA THR A 98 -5.16 17.84 -2.87
C THR A 98 -4.85 19.34 -2.89
N CYS A 99 -3.73 19.77 -2.30
CA CYS A 99 -3.34 21.19 -2.26
C CYS A 99 -2.94 21.74 -3.63
N THR A 100 -2.25 20.96 -4.47
CA THR A 100 -1.71 21.45 -5.75
C THR A 100 -2.59 21.12 -6.95
N LEU A 101 -3.18 19.92 -6.99
CA LEU A 101 -3.96 19.41 -8.11
C LEU A 101 -5.47 19.36 -7.82
N GLY A 102 -5.85 19.18 -6.56
CA GLY A 102 -7.25 19.01 -6.14
C GLY A 102 -7.59 17.55 -5.79
N ILE A 103 -8.73 17.37 -5.13
CA ILE A 103 -9.17 16.07 -4.60
C ILE A 103 -9.46 15.03 -5.70
N ASP A 104 -9.89 15.49 -6.88
CA ASP A 104 -10.21 14.64 -8.03
C ASP A 104 -9.00 13.83 -8.51
N TYR A 105 -7.78 14.34 -8.28
CA TYR A 105 -6.53 13.71 -8.71
C TYR A 105 -5.98 12.66 -7.74
N VAL A 106 -6.53 12.57 -6.53
CA VAL A 106 -6.11 11.57 -5.53
C VAL A 106 -6.36 10.15 -6.06
N GLY A 107 -7.56 9.90 -6.59
CA GLY A 107 -7.92 8.60 -7.16
C GLY A 107 -7.01 8.20 -8.33
N TYR A 108 -6.72 9.14 -9.25
CA TYR A 108 -5.83 8.87 -10.38
C TYR A 108 -4.41 8.51 -9.93
N CYS A 109 -3.85 9.23 -8.94
CA CYS A 109 -2.52 8.91 -8.40
C CYS A 109 -2.47 7.52 -7.77
N MET A 110 -3.50 7.15 -7.00
CA MET A 110 -3.59 5.84 -6.35
C MET A 110 -3.75 4.71 -7.35
N ILE A 111 -4.50 4.92 -8.45
CA ILE A 111 -4.60 3.94 -9.54
C ILE A 111 -3.24 3.75 -10.22
N THR A 112 -2.51 4.83 -10.51
CA THR A 112 -1.16 4.75 -11.08
C THR A 112 -0.20 3.99 -10.18
N MET A 113 -0.22 4.28 -8.87
CA MET A 113 0.56 3.53 -7.88
C MET A 113 0.19 2.04 -7.89
N GLY A 114 -1.11 1.70 -7.89
CA GLY A 114 -1.58 0.32 -7.94
C GLY A 114 -1.16 -0.42 -9.21
N LEU A 115 -1.27 0.21 -10.37
CA LEU A 115 -0.81 -0.37 -11.65
C LEU A 115 0.69 -0.62 -11.65
N ALA A 116 1.48 0.35 -11.18
CA ALA A 116 2.92 0.23 -11.07
C ALA A 116 3.30 -0.89 -10.09
N ASN A 117 2.59 -1.01 -8.97
CA ASN A 117 2.77 -2.07 -7.97
C ASN A 117 2.52 -3.47 -8.56
N VAL A 118 1.41 -3.66 -9.29
CA VAL A 118 1.10 -4.95 -9.94
C VAL A 118 2.16 -5.31 -10.97
N LEU A 119 2.51 -4.37 -11.86
CA LEU A 119 3.49 -4.62 -12.93
C LEU A 119 4.87 -4.96 -12.36
N SER A 120 5.33 -4.19 -11.38
CA SER A 120 6.62 -4.43 -10.74
C SER A 120 6.62 -5.70 -9.89
N SER A 121 5.52 -6.06 -9.23
CA SER A 121 5.41 -7.34 -8.50
C SER A 121 5.62 -8.53 -9.44
N VAL A 122 5.02 -8.49 -10.64
CA VAL A 122 5.23 -9.53 -11.66
C VAL A 122 6.70 -9.55 -12.11
N MET A 123 7.31 -8.39 -12.36
CA MET A 123 8.72 -8.30 -12.76
C MET A 123 9.66 -8.85 -11.66
N VAL A 124 9.45 -8.47 -10.40
CA VAL A 124 10.25 -8.91 -9.27
C VAL A 124 10.08 -10.42 -9.06
N ALA A 125 8.86 -10.96 -9.17
CA ALA A 125 8.62 -12.40 -9.09
C ALA A 125 9.39 -13.18 -10.17
N LEU A 126 9.48 -12.65 -11.39
CA LEU A 126 10.28 -13.26 -12.46
C LEU A 126 11.79 -13.13 -12.20
N CYS A 127 12.24 -12.00 -11.66
CA CYS A 127 13.64 -11.72 -11.36
C CYS A 127 14.15 -12.41 -10.08
N ALA A 128 13.25 -12.83 -9.18
CA ALA A 128 13.59 -13.44 -7.89
C ALA A 128 14.47 -14.70 -8.01
N LYS A 129 14.46 -15.37 -9.18
CA LYS A 129 15.31 -16.54 -9.46
C LYS A 129 16.79 -16.20 -9.70
N TYR A 130 17.12 -14.94 -9.98
CA TYR A 130 18.45 -14.53 -10.46
C TYR A 130 19.20 -13.63 -9.49
N ILE A 131 18.51 -12.94 -8.58
CA ILE A 131 19.11 -11.92 -7.72
C ILE A 131 18.96 -12.34 -6.26
N PRO A 132 20.04 -12.33 -5.45
CA PRO A 132 19.95 -12.62 -4.03
C PRO A 132 19.09 -11.57 -3.30
N ARG A 133 18.25 -12.05 -2.39
CA ARG A 133 17.26 -11.27 -1.63
C ARG A 133 17.87 -10.09 -0.90
N GLU A 134 19.02 -10.29 -0.27
CA GLU A 134 19.71 -9.27 0.54
C GLU A 134 20.12 -8.07 -0.32
N VAL A 135 20.52 -8.30 -1.57
CA VAL A 135 20.91 -7.24 -2.50
C VAL A 135 19.69 -6.45 -2.96
N VAL A 136 18.59 -7.14 -3.29
CA VAL A 136 17.34 -6.49 -3.68
C VAL A 136 16.79 -5.63 -2.55
N LEU A 137 16.78 -6.15 -1.31
CA LEU A 137 16.33 -5.40 -0.13
C LEU A 137 17.23 -4.21 0.19
N GLY A 138 18.56 -4.40 0.13
CA GLY A 138 19.52 -3.32 0.40
C GLY A 138 19.40 -2.19 -0.62
N PHE A 139 19.41 -2.53 -1.91
CA PHE A 139 19.26 -1.55 -2.99
C PHE A 139 17.89 -0.88 -2.98
N GLY A 140 16.82 -1.67 -2.84
CA GLY A 140 15.45 -1.18 -2.75
C GLY A 140 15.27 -0.21 -1.58
N GLY A 141 15.83 -0.52 -0.41
CA GLY A 141 15.82 0.35 0.76
C GLY A 141 16.52 1.70 0.50
N VAL A 142 17.71 1.69 -0.12
CA VAL A 142 18.43 2.93 -0.46
C VAL A 142 17.63 3.79 -1.44
N VAL A 143 17.08 3.17 -2.50
CA VAL A 143 16.25 3.88 -3.49
C VAL A 143 15.00 4.46 -2.83
N HIS A 144 14.35 3.70 -1.95
CA HIS A 144 13.13 4.14 -1.28
C HIS A 144 13.39 5.28 -0.29
N ILE A 145 14.50 5.24 0.45
CA ILE A 145 14.94 6.36 1.31
C ILE A 145 15.23 7.58 0.44
N GLY A 146 15.90 7.41 -0.70
CA GLY A 146 16.12 8.50 -1.65
C GLY A 146 14.82 9.12 -2.15
N LEU A 147 13.81 8.29 -2.44
CA LEU A 147 12.47 8.74 -2.81
C LEU A 147 11.79 9.53 -1.68
N MET A 148 11.89 9.07 -0.43
CA MET A 148 11.37 9.78 0.76
C MET A 148 12.04 11.15 0.95
N ILE A 149 13.36 11.21 0.81
CA ILE A 149 14.11 12.48 0.84
C ILE A 149 13.68 13.38 -0.30
N GLY A 150 13.44 12.81 -1.49
CA GLY A 150 12.87 13.50 -2.63
C GLY A 150 11.54 14.17 -2.30
N PHE A 151 10.60 13.44 -1.71
CA PHE A 151 9.33 14.01 -1.23
C PHE A 151 9.53 15.13 -0.22
N LEU A 152 10.50 15.01 0.70
CA LEU A 152 10.74 16.01 1.74
C LEU A 152 11.31 17.32 1.19
N ILE A 153 12.17 17.25 0.18
CA ILE A 153 12.85 18.43 -0.39
C ILE A 153 12.02 19.05 -1.53
N TRP A 154 11.25 18.23 -2.23
CA TRP A 154 10.50 18.67 -3.41
C TRP A 154 9.32 19.57 -3.04
N ILE A 155 9.30 20.76 -3.64
CA ILE A 155 8.17 21.70 -3.51
C ILE A 155 7.20 21.41 -4.66
N PRO A 156 5.93 21.07 -4.37
CA PRO A 156 4.99 20.65 -5.40
C PRO A 156 4.57 21.80 -6.31
N GLU A 157 5.06 21.78 -7.55
CA GLU A 157 4.58 22.64 -8.64
C GLU A 157 3.35 22.04 -9.32
N LYS A 158 2.57 22.84 -10.06
CA LYS A 158 1.39 22.38 -10.82
C LYS A 158 1.75 21.54 -12.06
N ASN A 159 2.62 20.55 -11.90
CA ASN A 159 3.02 19.62 -12.95
C ASN A 159 2.48 18.22 -12.64
N LEU A 160 1.38 17.86 -13.30
CA LEU A 160 0.68 16.58 -13.15
C LEU A 160 1.62 15.36 -13.32
N LEU A 161 2.56 15.42 -14.26
CA LEU A 161 3.43 14.28 -14.57
C LEU A 161 4.31 13.89 -13.38
N ILE A 162 4.78 14.87 -12.61
CA ILE A 162 5.67 14.61 -11.47
C ILE A 162 4.92 13.81 -10.40
N PHE A 163 3.66 14.14 -10.12
CA PHE A 163 2.83 13.40 -9.17
C PHE A 163 2.62 11.95 -9.59
N PHE A 164 2.32 11.71 -10.87
CA PHE A 164 2.14 10.34 -11.38
C PHE A 164 3.45 9.54 -11.36
N ILE A 165 4.58 10.16 -11.70
CA ILE A 165 5.90 9.50 -11.64
C ILE A 165 6.26 9.15 -10.20
N LEU A 166 6.02 10.06 -9.25
CA LEU A 166 6.26 9.82 -7.83
C LEU A 166 5.35 8.71 -7.28
N ALA A 167 4.07 8.72 -7.61
CA ALA A 167 3.13 7.67 -7.24
C ALA A 167 3.49 6.31 -7.85
N ALA A 168 3.88 6.28 -9.13
CA ALA A 168 4.36 5.06 -9.79
C ALA A 168 5.64 4.53 -9.14
N SER A 169 6.60 5.42 -8.85
CA SER A 169 7.88 5.07 -8.21
C SER A 169 7.65 4.50 -6.81
N TRP A 170 6.70 5.07 -6.06
CA TRP A 170 6.27 4.52 -4.78
C TRP A 170 5.71 3.11 -4.92
N GLY A 171 4.79 2.90 -5.88
CA GLY A 171 4.21 1.58 -6.16
C GLY A 171 5.26 0.53 -6.52
N VAL A 172 6.30 0.91 -7.26
CA VAL A 172 7.44 0.02 -7.56
C VAL A 172 8.22 -0.35 -6.31
N CYS A 173 8.51 0.63 -5.44
CA CYS A 173 9.23 0.37 -4.19
C CYS A 173 8.43 -0.53 -3.24
N ASP A 174 7.11 -0.30 -3.17
CA ASP A 174 6.21 -1.11 -2.35
C ASP A 174 6.13 -2.57 -2.84
N ALA A 175 6.03 -2.79 -4.15
CA ALA A 175 6.04 -4.12 -4.74
C ALA A 175 7.30 -4.91 -4.38
N VAL A 176 8.47 -4.26 -4.47
CA VAL A 176 9.75 -4.86 -4.09
C VAL A 176 9.71 -5.26 -2.62
N TRP A 177 9.22 -4.38 -1.75
CA TRP A 177 9.19 -4.66 -0.32
C TRP A 177 8.25 -5.79 0.05
N GLN A 178 7.02 -5.76 -0.45
CA GLN A 178 6.04 -6.81 -0.22
C GLN A 178 6.53 -8.16 -0.75
N THR A 179 7.07 -8.19 -1.96
CA THR A 179 7.55 -9.44 -2.57
C THR A 179 8.74 -10.02 -1.80
N GLN A 180 9.71 -9.21 -1.39
CA GLN A 180 10.91 -9.68 -0.68
C GLN A 180 10.67 -10.01 0.80
N CYS A 181 9.67 -9.38 1.44
CA CYS A 181 9.25 -9.73 2.79
C CYS A 181 8.41 -11.01 2.83
N ASN A 182 7.65 -11.29 1.76
CA ASN A 182 6.78 -12.47 1.64
C ASN A 182 7.47 -13.67 0.95
N SER A 183 8.63 -13.48 0.31
CA SER A 183 9.40 -14.58 -0.26
C SER A 183 10.16 -15.34 0.83
N GLU A 184 9.69 -16.55 1.15
CA GLU A 184 10.45 -17.60 1.84
C GLU A 184 11.11 -18.55 0.83
#